data_AF-B7FVC9-F1
#
_entry.id   AF-B7FVC9-F1
#
_cell.length_a   1.000
_cell.length_b   1.000
_cell.length_c   1.000
_cell.angle_alpha   90.00
_cell.angle_beta   90.00
_cell.angle_gamma   90.00
#
_symmetry.space_group_name_H-M   'P 1'
#
loop_
_entity.id
_entity.type
_entity.pdbx_description
1 polymer ?
#
loop_
_entity_poly.entity_id
_entity_poly.type
_entity_poly.pdbx_seq_one_letter_code
_entity_poly.pdbx_strand_id
1 'polypeptide(L)'
;MRTGNPASVRFHSPALRDPTPSSFHTNFRTAGDAMSTSKGAVNETTNASKAFGCFQQSIEEQSYPSTLSLTSTLSRPQSKGSHSMVRTRPLVSLSLSLLPTLVRLGTTSVTADASADCTVQLDGTCVSSLPRLECGVYMAPSTLGEDTNLGIYTGKALRTDDVVNFPEIAIPLLFREWGEHVEGIADGALWDRYIWEGEVADLETYTDRNRIDNRAVFVPGVGCTVNSVLDMNNIESTHGSTYDTAGLHRSRDPGTGAFSPYHSALTTAVTDIAPGAELFASYGDYWVPSIPGVQVTLDEVLDVTEDFLQNDLYEFVQSHRDADALTPDVKEALFAFVKDFPLPNQPFSNLPRNVPWADVERAIHEAGTHRKHTDTTTDNVSGESSVARQFIREQSIRDLAWLDEHGYCQDHLRPGRSTLPQAGRGAFATRNLPAGSVVGYAPLIHIGLHGREVLRITYPPSEHDHHVGNDDNDGENGTTPRTSYDLVLNYSFAHRNSTVILTPYGGMYN
;
A
#
# COMPACT_ATOMS: atom_id res chain seq x y z
N MET A 1 44.08 0.86 50.26
CA MET A 1 43.15 1.07 49.14
C MET A 1 42.10 -0.03 49.22
N ARG A 2 40.91 0.31 49.72
CA ARG A 2 39.83 -0.66 50.01
C ARG A 2 38.94 -0.82 48.78
N THR A 3 38.70 -2.06 48.42
CA THR A 3 37.74 -2.54 47.42
C THR A 3 36.31 -2.28 47.87
N GLY A 4 35.53 -1.55 47.07
CA GLY A 4 34.10 -1.31 47.28
C GLY A 4 33.26 -2.19 46.36
N ASN A 5 32.32 -2.92 46.95
CA ASN A 5 31.24 -3.64 46.26
C ASN A 5 30.26 -2.67 45.57
N PRO A 6 29.66 -3.03 44.43
CA PRO A 6 28.57 -2.26 43.85
C PRO A 6 27.26 -2.53 44.60
N ALA A 7 26.56 -1.46 44.97
CA ALA A 7 25.24 -1.50 45.57
C ALA A 7 24.18 -1.86 44.51
N SER A 8 23.29 -2.79 44.85
CA SER A 8 22.08 -3.09 44.07
C SER A 8 21.07 -1.95 44.25
N VAL A 9 20.70 -1.27 43.17
CA VAL A 9 19.58 -0.33 43.15
C VAL A 9 18.31 -1.13 42.89
N ARG A 10 17.45 -1.28 43.91
CA ARG A 10 16.07 -1.76 43.75
C ARG A 10 15.22 -0.58 43.27
N PHE A 11 14.64 -0.68 42.08
CA PHE A 11 13.54 0.18 41.67
C PHE A 11 12.24 -0.33 42.33
N HIS A 12 11.60 0.52 43.13
CA HIS A 12 10.23 0.32 43.56
C HIS A 12 9.29 0.81 42.44
N SER A 13 8.58 -0.12 41.81
CA SER A 13 7.42 0.21 40.96
C SER A 13 6.28 0.75 41.84
N PRO A 14 5.64 1.88 41.49
CA PRO A 14 4.39 2.26 42.13
C PRO A 14 3.26 1.36 41.63
N ALA A 15 2.48 0.85 42.57
CA ALA A 15 1.32 0.00 42.36
C ALA A 15 0.30 0.70 41.45
N LEU A 16 -0.07 0.04 40.35
CA LEU A 16 -1.27 0.31 39.58
C LEU A 16 -2.48 0.07 40.49
N ARG A 17 -3.33 1.09 40.63
CA ARG A 17 -4.66 0.96 41.23
C ARG A 17 -5.61 0.43 40.17
N ASP A 18 -6.28 -0.67 40.47
CA ASP A 18 -7.44 -1.16 39.73
C ASP A 18 -8.55 -0.10 39.67
N PRO A 19 -9.10 0.22 38.50
CA PRO A 19 -10.39 0.88 38.43
C PRO A 19 -11.50 -0.18 38.55
N THR A 20 -12.33 0.00 39.58
CA THR A 20 -13.60 -0.70 39.77
C THR A 20 -14.54 -0.53 38.56
N PRO A 21 -15.38 -1.53 38.23
CA PRO A 21 -16.27 -1.48 37.08
C PRO A 21 -17.47 -0.58 37.36
N SER A 22 -17.62 0.51 36.61
CA SER A 22 -18.86 1.28 36.56
C SER A 22 -19.79 0.64 35.53
N SER A 23 -20.86 0.00 36.03
CA SER A 23 -21.99 -0.48 35.26
C SER A 23 -22.70 0.67 34.55
N PHE A 24 -22.61 0.73 33.22
CA PHE A 24 -23.48 1.56 32.38
C PHE A 24 -24.64 0.71 31.85
N HIS A 25 -25.84 0.96 32.38
CA HIS A 25 -27.09 0.52 31.80
C HIS A 25 -27.45 1.46 30.64
N THR A 26 -27.36 0.97 29.39
CA THR A 26 -27.97 1.62 28.23
C THR A 26 -29.44 1.20 28.13
N ASN A 27 -30.33 2.14 28.48
CA ASN A 27 -31.75 2.04 28.19
C ASN A 27 -31.98 2.37 26.71
N PHE A 28 -32.26 1.36 25.89
CA PHE A 28 -32.89 1.56 24.58
C PHE A 28 -34.36 1.95 24.80
N ARG A 29 -34.68 3.23 24.59
CA ARG A 29 -36.06 3.69 24.40
C ARG A 29 -36.34 3.77 22.91
N THR A 30 -37.14 2.82 22.43
CA THR A 30 -37.86 2.87 21.15
C THR A 30 -38.87 4.01 21.17
N ALA A 31 -38.72 4.98 20.26
CA ALA A 31 -39.78 5.90 19.89
C ALA A 31 -40.50 5.33 18.66
N GLY A 32 -41.72 4.86 18.88
CA GLY A 32 -42.72 4.62 17.85
C GLY A 32 -43.66 5.82 17.71
N ASP A 33 -44.53 5.73 16.70
CA ASP A 33 -45.56 6.67 16.22
C ASP A 33 -45.06 7.67 15.15
N ALA A 34 -45.69 7.85 13.99
CA ALA A 34 -46.88 7.23 13.40
C ALA A 34 -46.90 7.57 11.90
N MET A 35 -47.24 6.61 11.03
CA MET A 35 -47.93 6.93 9.79
C MET A 35 -48.80 5.77 9.35
N SER A 36 -50.11 6.03 9.36
CA SER A 36 -51.19 5.14 8.97
C SER A 36 -51.35 5.18 7.45
N THR A 37 -51.38 4.03 6.78
CA THR A 37 -52.25 3.82 5.60
C THR A 37 -52.60 2.35 5.40
N SER A 38 -53.92 2.12 5.41
CA SER A 38 -54.72 1.12 4.69
C SER A 38 -54.19 -0.31 4.47
N LYS A 39 -54.91 -1.22 5.13
CA LYS A 39 -55.06 -2.65 4.82
C LYS A 39 -55.51 -2.87 3.37
N GLY A 40 -54.86 -3.83 2.70
CA GLY A 40 -55.38 -4.55 1.54
C GLY A 40 -54.78 -5.95 1.54
N ALA A 41 -55.60 -6.94 1.92
CA ALA A 41 -55.24 -8.35 1.92
C ALA A 41 -55.44 -8.94 0.52
N VAL A 42 -54.44 -9.64 -0.01
CA VAL A 42 -54.60 -10.59 -1.12
C VAL A 42 -53.67 -11.78 -0.88
N ASN A 43 -54.26 -12.97 -0.85
CA ASN A 43 -53.59 -14.27 -0.90
C ASN A 43 -52.87 -14.45 -2.23
N GLU A 44 -51.70 -15.10 -2.25
CA GLU A 44 -51.42 -16.12 -3.27
C GLU A 44 -50.21 -17.00 -2.92
N THR A 45 -50.41 -18.29 -3.17
CA THR A 45 -49.48 -19.42 -3.09
C THR A 45 -48.71 -19.62 -4.41
N THR A 46 -47.53 -20.24 -4.31
CA THR A 46 -46.80 -21.05 -5.33
C THR A 46 -46.28 -20.38 -6.61
N ASN A 47 -44.95 -20.30 -6.79
CA ASN A 47 -44.12 -21.14 -7.69
C ASN A 47 -42.77 -20.50 -8.04
N ALA A 48 -41.82 -21.39 -8.34
CA ALA A 48 -40.43 -21.13 -8.67
C ALA A 48 -40.19 -20.62 -10.11
N SER A 49 -38.97 -20.10 -10.32
CA SER A 49 -38.16 -20.06 -11.56
C SER A 49 -38.13 -18.76 -12.39
N LYS A 50 -36.91 -18.21 -12.54
CA LYS A 50 -36.40 -17.28 -13.60
C LYS A 50 -36.94 -15.83 -13.51
N ALA A 51 -36.20 -14.75 -13.80
CA ALA A 51 -34.96 -14.52 -14.53
C ALA A 51 -34.31 -13.21 -14.04
N PHE A 52 -33.00 -13.12 -14.25
CA PHE A 52 -32.13 -11.96 -14.05
C PHE A 52 -32.67 -10.66 -14.68
N GLY A 53 -32.59 -9.56 -13.92
CA GLY A 53 -32.77 -8.19 -14.41
C GLY A 53 -31.54 -7.36 -14.06
N CYS A 54 -30.67 -7.14 -15.05
CA CYS A 54 -29.53 -6.22 -14.96
C CYS A 54 -30.01 -4.78 -14.76
N PHE A 55 -29.47 -4.09 -13.77
CA PHE A 55 -29.43 -2.63 -13.72
C PHE A 55 -28.01 -2.21 -14.09
N GLN A 56 -27.89 -1.53 -15.22
CA GLN A 56 -26.64 -1.10 -15.82
C GLN A 56 -26.57 0.43 -15.69
N GLN A 57 -25.67 0.94 -14.86
CA GLN A 57 -25.24 2.34 -14.93
C GLN A 57 -23.81 2.32 -15.44
N SER A 58 -23.67 2.53 -16.74
CA SER A 58 -22.41 2.55 -17.46
C SER A 58 -21.60 3.78 -17.05
N ILE A 59 -20.40 3.58 -16.52
CA ILE A 59 -19.33 4.58 -16.55
C ILE A 59 -18.53 4.29 -17.83
N GLU A 60 -18.66 5.16 -18.82
CA GLU A 60 -17.80 5.17 -20.01
C GLU A 60 -16.44 5.76 -19.63
N GLU A 61 -15.40 4.92 -19.53
CA GLU A 61 -14.01 5.40 -19.58
C GLU A 61 -13.48 5.30 -21.02
N GLN A 62 -13.11 6.47 -21.54
CA GLN A 62 -12.48 6.62 -22.85
C GLN A 62 -11.02 6.17 -22.79
N SER A 63 -10.73 5.01 -23.40
CA SER A 63 -9.36 4.59 -23.71
C SER A 63 -8.76 5.47 -24.81
N TYR A 64 -7.73 6.27 -24.50
CA TYR A 64 -6.93 6.96 -25.52
C TYR A 64 -5.65 6.16 -25.83
N PRO A 65 -5.33 5.90 -27.12
CA PRO A 65 -4.05 5.29 -27.49
C PRO A 65 -2.92 6.34 -27.49
N SER A 66 -1.88 6.10 -26.69
CA SER A 66 -0.69 6.94 -26.64
C SER A 66 0.26 6.62 -27.81
N THR A 67 0.26 7.45 -28.86
CA THR A 67 1.41 7.58 -29.76
C THR A 67 1.77 9.04 -29.95
N LEU A 68 2.69 9.54 -29.12
CA LEU A 68 3.30 10.86 -29.26
C LEU A 68 4.70 10.72 -29.89
N SER A 69 4.77 11.03 -31.18
CA SER A 69 6.02 11.23 -31.91
C SER A 69 6.51 12.67 -31.68
N LEU A 70 7.66 12.82 -31.02
CA LEU A 70 8.34 14.11 -30.82
C LEU A 70 9.19 14.45 -32.05
N THR A 71 8.71 15.35 -32.90
CA THR A 71 9.52 16.04 -33.91
C THR A 71 10.13 17.31 -33.31
N SER A 72 11.46 17.31 -33.13
CA SER A 72 12.22 18.48 -32.70
C SER A 72 12.48 19.45 -33.86
N THR A 73 11.87 20.64 -33.84
CA THR A 73 12.24 21.77 -34.70
C THR A 73 13.20 22.69 -33.95
N LEU A 74 14.50 22.52 -34.23
CA LEU A 74 15.58 23.41 -33.77
C LEU A 74 15.69 24.61 -34.72
N SER A 75 15.36 25.80 -34.19
CA SER A 75 15.64 27.09 -34.83
C SER A 75 17.11 27.49 -34.58
N ARG A 76 17.82 27.84 -35.65
CA ARG A 76 19.21 28.33 -35.63
C ARG A 76 19.25 29.77 -36.16
N PRO A 77 20.00 30.70 -35.55
CA PRO A 77 20.28 32.00 -36.16
C PRO A 77 21.52 31.93 -37.07
N GLN A 78 21.51 32.80 -38.08
CA GLN A 78 22.51 32.94 -39.13
C GLN A 78 23.86 33.47 -38.60
N SER A 79 24.96 32.95 -39.14
CA SER A 79 26.15 33.76 -39.42
C SER A 79 26.91 33.25 -40.65
N LYS A 80 27.40 34.21 -41.44
CA LYS A 80 28.11 34.04 -42.71
C LYS A 80 29.59 33.68 -42.48
N GLY A 81 30.17 32.90 -43.38
CA GLY A 81 31.62 32.78 -43.50
C GLY A 81 32.04 31.65 -44.45
N SER A 82 32.53 32.01 -45.63
CA SER A 82 32.99 31.12 -46.69
C SER A 82 34.34 30.48 -46.38
N HIS A 83 34.57 29.23 -46.81
CA HIS A 83 35.70 28.85 -47.68
C HIS A 83 35.62 27.36 -48.06
N SER A 84 35.84 27.12 -49.35
CA SER A 84 35.93 25.82 -50.03
C SER A 84 37.27 25.14 -49.72
N MET A 85 37.26 23.83 -49.46
CA MET A 85 38.30 22.93 -49.97
C MET A 85 37.82 21.47 -49.98
N VAL A 86 37.75 20.93 -51.20
CA VAL A 86 37.57 19.51 -51.53
C VAL A 86 38.85 18.75 -51.16
N ARG A 87 38.72 17.64 -50.41
CA ARG A 87 39.70 16.55 -50.45
C ARG A 87 39.09 15.23 -49.98
N THR A 88 39.09 14.28 -50.90
CA THR A 88 38.82 12.86 -50.75
C THR A 88 39.78 12.19 -49.75
N ARG A 89 39.30 11.20 -48.99
CA ARG A 89 40.13 10.25 -48.25
C ARG A 89 39.69 8.81 -48.54
N PRO A 90 40.63 7.86 -48.62
CA PRO A 90 40.38 6.48 -49.04
C PRO A 90 40.03 5.54 -47.88
N LEU A 91 39.33 4.47 -48.21
CA LEU A 91 39.14 3.27 -47.41
C LEU A 91 40.48 2.53 -47.25
N VAL A 92 40.87 2.24 -46.00
CA VAL A 92 41.97 1.32 -45.68
C VAL A 92 41.39 0.12 -44.95
N SER A 93 41.49 -1.03 -45.62
CA SER A 93 41.26 -2.37 -45.08
C SER A 93 42.47 -2.78 -44.24
N LEU A 94 42.24 -3.29 -43.03
CA LEU A 94 43.28 -3.82 -42.15
C LEU A 94 42.91 -5.25 -41.74
N SER A 95 43.59 -6.21 -42.37
CA SER A 95 43.59 -7.63 -42.07
C SER A 95 44.49 -7.91 -40.86
N LEU A 96 43.91 -8.46 -39.79
CA LEU A 96 44.62 -8.87 -38.58
C LEU A 96 45.21 -10.28 -38.78
N SER A 97 46.52 -10.42 -38.57
CA SER A 97 47.23 -11.70 -38.58
C SER A 97 47.48 -12.17 -37.15
N LEU A 98 47.15 -13.43 -36.89
CA LEU A 98 47.36 -14.15 -35.63
C LEU A 98 48.79 -14.70 -35.55
N LEU A 99 49.48 -14.43 -34.45
CA LEU A 99 50.68 -15.14 -34.01
C LEU A 99 50.47 -15.57 -32.54
N PRO A 100 50.74 -16.84 -32.16
CA PRO A 100 50.58 -17.29 -30.79
C PRO A 100 51.86 -17.05 -30.01
N THR A 101 51.78 -16.22 -28.97
CA THR A 101 52.84 -16.05 -27.98
C THR A 101 52.63 -17.05 -26.84
N LEU A 102 53.55 -18.00 -26.69
CA LEU A 102 53.62 -18.91 -25.54
C LEU A 102 53.86 -18.11 -24.25
N VAL A 103 52.86 -18.05 -23.37
CA VAL A 103 52.99 -17.53 -22.01
C VAL A 103 53.24 -18.70 -21.06
N ARG A 104 54.37 -18.66 -20.36
CA ARG A 104 54.76 -19.58 -19.29
C ARG A 104 53.93 -19.26 -18.04
N LEU A 105 53.03 -20.16 -17.64
CA LEU A 105 52.33 -20.10 -16.36
C LEU A 105 53.29 -20.57 -15.25
N GLY A 106 53.70 -19.63 -14.38
CA GLY A 106 54.30 -19.95 -13.10
C GLY A 106 53.18 -20.20 -12.09
N THR A 107 53.05 -21.43 -11.60
CA THR A 107 52.13 -21.79 -10.52
C THR A 107 52.70 -21.32 -9.19
N THR A 108 52.28 -20.15 -8.71
CA THR A 108 52.42 -19.77 -7.30
C THR A 108 51.17 -20.21 -6.55
N SER A 109 51.29 -21.26 -5.74
CA SER A 109 50.24 -21.67 -4.80
C SER A 109 50.19 -20.66 -3.65
N VAL A 110 49.23 -19.75 -3.72
CA VAL A 110 48.84 -18.93 -2.56
C VAL A 110 47.79 -19.71 -1.80
N THR A 111 48.12 -20.17 -0.60
CA THR A 111 47.16 -20.68 0.37
C THR A 111 46.38 -19.49 0.91
N ALA A 112 45.22 -19.21 0.31
CA ALA A 112 44.26 -18.23 0.82
C ALA A 112 43.45 -18.88 1.93
N ASP A 113 43.44 -18.25 3.11
CA ASP A 113 42.52 -18.57 4.19
C ASP A 113 41.08 -18.40 3.70
N ALA A 114 40.32 -19.50 3.75
CA ALA A 114 38.92 -19.55 3.38
C ALA A 114 38.07 -18.88 4.46
N SER A 115 37.74 -17.60 4.30
CA SER A 115 36.71 -16.93 5.12
C SER A 115 36.13 -15.64 4.51
N ALA A 116 36.34 -15.37 3.22
CA ALA A 116 35.71 -14.23 2.56
C ALA A 116 35.12 -14.70 1.23
N ASP A 117 33.78 -14.79 1.18
CA ASP A 117 33.04 -14.89 -0.08
C ASP A 117 33.33 -13.61 -0.87
N CYS A 118 34.24 -13.71 -1.84
CA CYS A 118 34.37 -12.70 -2.86
C CYS A 118 34.20 -13.33 -4.24
N THR A 119 33.35 -12.70 -5.04
CA THR A 119 33.18 -13.05 -6.43
C THR A 119 34.31 -12.36 -7.19
N VAL A 120 35.23 -13.16 -7.74
CA VAL A 120 36.36 -12.65 -8.54
C VAL A 120 35.82 -12.25 -9.91
N GLN A 121 35.91 -10.96 -10.26
CA GLN A 121 35.58 -10.49 -11.60
C GLN A 121 36.64 -10.94 -12.63
N LEU A 122 36.30 -10.86 -13.92
CA LEU A 122 37.17 -11.29 -15.03
C LEU A 122 38.54 -10.59 -15.07
N ASP A 123 38.68 -9.43 -14.42
CA ASP A 123 39.93 -8.68 -14.29
C ASP A 123 40.77 -9.07 -13.06
N GLY A 124 40.32 -10.08 -12.30
CA GLY A 124 40.97 -10.53 -11.07
C GLY A 124 40.66 -9.67 -9.85
N THR A 125 39.77 -8.67 -9.96
CA THR A 125 39.33 -7.89 -8.80
C THR A 125 38.35 -8.70 -7.95
N CYS A 126 38.68 -8.83 -6.67
CA CYS A 126 37.86 -9.48 -5.66
C CYS A 126 36.88 -8.41 -5.16
N VAL A 127 35.66 -8.43 -5.67
CA VAL A 127 34.58 -7.60 -5.13
C VAL A 127 34.02 -8.39 -3.96
N SER A 128 34.36 -8.00 -2.74
CA SER A 128 33.64 -8.48 -1.57
C SER A 128 32.18 -8.12 -1.77
N SER A 129 31.29 -9.11 -1.86
CA SER A 129 29.87 -8.82 -1.79
C SER A 129 29.67 -8.06 -0.49
N LEU A 130 29.25 -6.79 -0.58
CA LEU A 130 28.91 -6.02 0.62
C LEU A 130 27.99 -6.90 1.46
N PRO A 131 28.25 -7.04 2.78
CA PRO A 131 27.41 -7.87 3.63
C PRO A 131 25.96 -7.48 3.39
N ARG A 132 25.17 -8.45 2.92
CA ARG A 132 23.77 -8.20 2.54
C ARG A 132 23.07 -7.65 3.77
N LEU A 133 22.50 -6.45 3.61
CA LEU A 133 21.78 -5.79 4.67
C LEU A 133 20.46 -6.54 4.86
N GLU A 134 20.31 -7.24 5.99
CA GLU A 134 19.06 -7.92 6.33
C GLU A 134 17.95 -6.87 6.50
N CYS A 135 16.95 -6.90 5.63
CA CYS A 135 15.83 -5.96 5.68
C CYS A 135 14.71 -6.56 6.52
N GLY A 136 14.20 -5.81 7.49
CA GLY A 136 13.04 -6.22 8.26
C GLY A 136 11.76 -6.14 7.44
N VAL A 137 11.69 -5.22 6.47
CA VAL A 137 10.54 -5.01 5.59
C VAL A 137 11.02 -4.71 4.17
N TYR A 138 10.38 -5.34 3.20
CA TYR A 138 10.62 -5.16 1.77
C TYR A 138 9.39 -4.59 1.08
N MET A 139 9.61 -3.89 -0.02
CA MET A 139 8.57 -3.52 -0.97
C MET A 139 8.93 -4.15 -2.32
N ALA A 140 8.02 -4.92 -2.91
CA ALA A 140 8.25 -5.65 -4.16
C ALA A 140 6.93 -5.78 -4.94
N PRO A 141 6.92 -6.24 -6.20
CA PRO A 141 5.67 -6.54 -6.90
C PRO A 141 4.78 -7.48 -6.09
N SER A 142 3.50 -7.12 -5.91
CA SER A 142 2.53 -7.89 -5.11
C SER A 142 2.28 -9.28 -5.71
N THR A 143 1.81 -10.22 -4.88
CA THR A 143 1.41 -11.56 -5.31
C THR A 143 -0.01 -11.61 -5.86
N LEU A 144 -0.80 -10.53 -5.74
CA LEU A 144 -2.19 -10.48 -6.19
C LEU A 144 -2.36 -10.25 -7.71
N GLY A 145 -1.26 -10.12 -8.45
CA GLY A 145 -1.23 -10.03 -9.92
C GLY A 145 -0.39 -8.88 -10.47
N GLU A 146 -0.13 -8.89 -11.78
CA GLU A 146 0.70 -7.86 -12.44
C GLU A 146 0.06 -6.46 -12.43
N ASP A 147 -1.27 -6.41 -12.38
CA ASP A 147 -2.04 -5.16 -12.29
C ASP A 147 -2.23 -4.67 -10.84
N THR A 148 -1.81 -5.48 -9.87
CA THR A 148 -1.77 -5.06 -8.46
C THR A 148 -0.46 -4.33 -8.24
N ASN A 149 -0.53 -3.20 -7.53
CA ASN A 149 0.63 -2.34 -7.26
C ASN A 149 1.74 -3.12 -6.50
N LEU A 150 2.71 -2.40 -5.94
CA LEU A 150 3.67 -3.00 -5.04
C LEU A 150 2.96 -3.57 -3.79
N GLY A 151 3.47 -4.69 -3.29
CA GLY A 151 3.15 -5.25 -1.98
C GLY A 151 4.27 -4.97 -0.97
N ILE A 152 3.93 -5.06 0.31
CA ILE A 152 4.91 -5.03 1.40
C ILE A 152 5.09 -6.43 1.96
N TYR A 153 6.34 -6.83 2.18
CA TYR A 153 6.70 -8.14 2.70
C TYR A 153 7.51 -8.00 3.98
N THR A 154 7.30 -8.89 4.95
CA THR A 154 8.19 -8.95 6.12
C THR A 154 9.43 -9.78 5.79
N GLY A 155 10.62 -9.29 6.13
CA GLY A 155 11.87 -10.06 6.00
C GLY A 155 12.15 -10.99 7.18
N LYS A 156 11.35 -10.88 8.25
CA LYS A 156 11.51 -11.61 9.50
C LYS A 156 10.17 -12.20 9.94
N ALA A 157 10.23 -13.20 10.82
CA ALA A 157 9.02 -13.70 11.46
C ALA A 157 8.44 -12.60 12.37
N LEU A 158 7.14 -12.40 12.31
CA LEU A 158 6.38 -11.54 13.23
C LEU A 158 5.43 -12.43 14.02
N ARG A 159 5.28 -12.15 15.31
CA ARG A 159 4.24 -12.75 16.15
C ARG A 159 3.02 -11.85 16.17
N THR A 160 1.87 -12.39 16.57
CA THR A 160 0.72 -11.56 16.94
C THR A 160 1.16 -10.44 17.89
N ASP A 161 0.65 -9.23 17.63
CA ASP A 161 0.96 -7.95 18.28
C ASP A 161 2.36 -7.37 18.03
N ASP A 162 3.23 -8.04 17.26
CA ASP A 162 4.50 -7.44 16.87
C ASP A 162 4.26 -6.24 15.95
N VAL A 163 5.03 -5.17 16.20
CA VAL A 163 5.04 -3.99 15.34
C VAL A 163 5.77 -4.31 14.03
N VAL A 164 5.08 -4.10 12.91
CA VAL A 164 5.53 -4.45 11.56
C VAL A 164 6.76 -3.64 11.14
N ASN A 165 6.67 -2.31 11.25
CA ASN A 165 7.71 -1.38 10.82
C ASN A 165 7.82 -0.19 11.80
N PHE A 166 8.70 0.77 11.49
CA PHE A 166 8.76 2.00 12.26
C PHE A 166 7.41 2.74 12.25
N PRO A 167 7.09 3.43 13.36
CA PRO A 167 5.84 4.14 13.46
C PRO A 167 5.70 5.25 12.42
N GLU A 168 4.48 5.47 11.96
CA GLU A 168 4.14 6.38 10.88
C GLU A 168 3.75 7.77 11.39
N ILE A 169 3.67 8.71 10.45
CA ILE A 169 3.08 10.03 10.69
C ILE A 169 1.61 10.01 10.27
N ALA A 170 0.78 10.74 11.00
CA ALA A 170 -0.59 11.00 10.60
C ALA A 170 -0.70 12.47 10.25
N ILE A 171 -1.12 12.82 9.04
CA ILE A 171 -1.25 14.20 8.58
C ILE A 171 -2.74 14.56 8.57
N PRO A 172 -3.21 15.41 9.51
CA PRO A 172 -4.61 15.79 9.56
C PRO A 172 -4.97 16.66 8.35
N LEU A 173 -5.97 16.23 7.57
CA LEU A 173 -6.51 16.98 6.44
C LEU A 173 -7.67 17.86 6.94
N LEU A 174 -7.30 18.95 7.59
CA LEU A 174 -8.27 19.82 8.27
C LEU A 174 -9.28 20.38 7.26
N PHE A 175 -10.56 20.38 7.64
CA PHE A 175 -11.67 20.97 6.86
C PHE A 175 -11.95 20.29 5.51
N ARG A 176 -11.49 19.05 5.34
CA ARG A 176 -11.87 18.22 4.20
C ARG A 176 -12.91 17.22 4.66
N GLU A 177 -14.11 17.30 4.09
CA GLU A 177 -15.09 16.22 4.20
C GLU A 177 -14.73 15.10 3.22
N TRP A 178 -14.95 13.86 3.64
CA TRP A 178 -14.72 12.70 2.79
C TRP A 178 -15.64 12.75 1.57
N GLY A 179 -15.09 12.52 0.38
CA GLY A 179 -15.87 12.47 -0.87
C GLY A 179 -16.30 13.84 -1.42
N GLU A 180 -15.94 14.95 -0.77
CA GLU A 180 -16.13 16.29 -1.31
C GLU A 180 -14.96 16.66 -2.24
N HIS A 181 -15.02 16.17 -3.47
CA HIS A 181 -14.29 16.77 -4.59
C HIS A 181 -15.27 17.39 -5.55
N VAL A 182 -14.81 18.43 -6.23
CA VAL A 182 -15.54 18.96 -7.36
C VAL A 182 -15.71 17.83 -8.38
N GLU A 183 -16.95 17.39 -8.61
CA GLU A 183 -17.27 16.41 -9.65
C GLU A 183 -16.56 16.80 -10.96
N GLY A 184 -15.85 15.85 -11.57
CA GLY A 184 -15.13 16.05 -12.83
C GLY A 184 -13.64 16.35 -12.72
N ILE A 185 -13.05 16.48 -11.52
CA ILE A 185 -11.59 16.52 -11.35
C ILE A 185 -11.07 15.10 -11.08
N ALA A 186 -10.64 14.41 -12.15
CA ALA A 186 -10.10 13.05 -12.06
C ALA A 186 -8.89 12.93 -11.09
N ASP A 187 -8.12 14.01 -10.92
CA ASP A 187 -6.95 14.03 -10.03
C ASP A 187 -7.30 13.83 -8.55
N GLY A 188 -8.50 14.25 -8.11
CA GLY A 188 -8.95 14.12 -6.72
C GLY A 188 -9.35 12.68 -6.37
N ALA A 189 -9.92 11.95 -7.33
CA ALA A 189 -10.45 10.61 -7.12
C ALA A 189 -9.37 9.57 -6.75
N LEU A 190 -8.15 9.71 -7.28
CA LEU A 190 -7.03 8.85 -6.88
C LEU A 190 -6.50 9.22 -5.49
N TRP A 191 -6.37 10.52 -5.21
CA TRP A 191 -5.92 11.02 -3.90
C TRP A 191 -6.83 10.54 -2.76
N ASP A 192 -8.14 10.51 -3.00
CA ASP A 192 -9.12 10.02 -2.03
C ASP A 192 -8.98 8.57 -1.64
N ARG A 193 -8.34 7.74 -2.46
CA ARG A 193 -8.10 6.34 -2.13
C ARG A 193 -6.98 6.14 -1.10
N TYR A 194 -6.40 7.23 -0.60
CA TYR A 194 -5.31 7.19 0.38
C TYR A 194 -5.62 8.02 1.63
N ILE A 195 -6.82 8.59 1.74
CA ILE A 195 -7.25 9.31 2.93
C ILE A 195 -8.13 8.42 3.79
N TRP A 196 -8.00 8.56 5.11
CA TRP A 196 -8.68 7.75 6.11
C TRP A 196 -9.54 8.62 7.01
N GLU A 197 -10.41 7.98 7.79
CA GLU A 197 -11.15 8.67 8.84
C GLU A 197 -10.19 9.03 9.98
N GLY A 198 -10.32 10.23 10.52
CA GLY A 198 -9.41 10.76 11.54
C GLY A 198 -9.44 9.98 12.86
N GLU A 199 -10.52 9.22 13.10
CA GLU A 199 -10.62 8.28 14.22
C GLU A 199 -9.59 7.15 14.12
N VAL A 200 -9.24 6.70 12.90
CA VAL A 200 -8.23 5.66 12.68
C VAL A 200 -6.89 6.06 13.32
N ALA A 201 -6.53 7.34 13.24
CA ALA A 201 -5.29 7.88 13.78
C ALA A 201 -5.46 8.56 15.17
N ASP A 202 -6.59 8.38 15.86
CA ASP A 202 -6.89 9.02 17.16
C ASP A 202 -6.61 10.54 17.16
N LEU A 203 -7.03 11.23 16.10
CA LEU A 203 -6.81 12.67 16.00
C LEU A 203 -7.69 13.41 17.01
N GLU A 204 -7.08 14.15 17.94
CA GLU A 204 -7.78 14.92 18.97
C GLU A 204 -8.90 15.77 18.37
N THR A 205 -10.15 15.45 18.68
CA THR A 205 -11.28 16.25 18.25
C THR A 205 -11.34 17.54 19.08
N TYR A 206 -11.05 18.70 18.47
CA TYR A 206 -11.49 20.01 18.99
C TYR A 206 -12.90 19.88 19.57
N THR A 207 -13.03 20.11 20.87
CA THR A 207 -14.23 19.89 21.69
C THR A 207 -15.44 20.68 21.24
N ASP A 208 -15.22 21.68 20.39
CA ASP A 208 -16.17 22.74 20.06
C ASP A 208 -16.70 22.61 18.63
N ARG A 209 -16.27 21.59 17.88
CA ARG A 209 -16.76 21.30 16.53
C ARG A 209 -17.49 19.98 16.49
N ASN A 210 -18.52 19.93 15.66
CA ASN A 210 -19.35 18.76 15.49
C ASN A 210 -18.45 17.58 15.10
N ARG A 211 -18.51 16.49 15.88
CA ARG A 211 -17.77 15.25 15.59
C ARG A 211 -18.10 14.67 14.20
N ILE A 212 -19.25 15.08 13.65
CA ILE A 212 -19.78 14.70 12.33
C ILE A 212 -19.06 15.44 11.19
N ASP A 213 -18.33 16.53 11.46
CA ASP A 213 -17.47 17.18 10.46
C ASP A 213 -16.20 16.33 10.34
N ASN A 214 -16.35 15.19 9.66
CA ASN A 214 -15.38 14.11 9.49
C ASN A 214 -14.00 14.68 9.16
N ARG A 215 -13.01 14.32 9.97
CA ARG A 215 -11.63 14.74 9.72
C ARG A 215 -10.99 13.68 8.87
N ALA A 216 -10.70 13.98 7.61
CA ALA A 216 -9.84 13.10 6.86
C ALA A 216 -8.40 13.16 7.42
N VAL A 217 -7.69 12.04 7.36
CA VAL A 217 -6.28 11.94 7.73
C VAL A 217 -5.52 11.21 6.64
N PHE A 218 -4.34 11.70 6.32
CA PHE A 218 -3.42 11.00 5.43
C PHE A 218 -2.34 10.32 6.27
N VAL A 219 -2.25 8.99 6.19
CA VAL A 219 -1.31 8.19 6.98
C VAL A 219 -0.36 7.46 6.02
N PRO A 220 0.66 8.15 5.50
CA PRO A 220 1.60 7.55 4.56
C PRO A 220 2.49 6.51 5.23
N GLY A 221 2.72 5.39 4.53
CA GLY A 221 3.44 4.25 5.06
C GLY A 221 2.79 2.93 4.66
N VAL A 222 3.02 1.91 5.48
CA VAL A 222 2.36 0.60 5.46
C VAL A 222 0.85 0.75 5.26
N GLY A 223 0.18 1.62 6.02
CA GLY A 223 -1.28 1.76 5.90
C GLY A 223 -1.78 2.13 4.50
N CYS A 224 -0.99 2.87 3.73
CA CYS A 224 -1.31 3.28 2.36
C CYS A 224 -0.65 2.40 1.27
N THR A 225 0.25 1.48 1.64
CA THR A 225 1.06 0.72 0.66
C THR A 225 0.80 -0.78 0.68
N VAL A 226 0.21 -1.31 1.73
CA VAL A 226 -0.21 -2.72 1.75
C VAL A 226 -1.38 -2.93 0.81
N ASN A 227 -1.57 -4.18 0.39
CA ASN A 227 -2.80 -4.55 -0.31
C ASN A 227 -3.84 -4.99 0.72
N SER A 228 -5.09 -5.12 0.27
CA SER A 228 -6.17 -5.65 1.11
C SER A 228 -6.62 -7.00 0.62
N VAL A 229 -6.72 -7.92 1.57
CA VAL A 229 -7.42 -9.18 1.42
C VAL A 229 -8.19 -9.39 2.69
N LEU A 230 -9.51 -9.22 2.63
CA LEU A 230 -10.34 -8.97 3.83
C LEU A 230 -10.30 -10.12 4.84
N ASP A 231 -10.26 -11.34 4.34
CA ASP A 231 -10.28 -12.59 5.11
C ASP A 231 -8.89 -13.16 5.43
N MET A 232 -7.85 -12.57 4.83
CA MET A 232 -6.45 -12.94 5.02
C MET A 232 -5.61 -11.75 5.49
N ASN A 233 -6.26 -10.76 6.08
CA ASN A 233 -5.54 -9.67 6.72
C ASN A 233 -4.69 -10.28 7.84
N ASN A 234 -3.38 -10.07 7.74
CA ASN A 234 -2.41 -10.55 8.71
C ASN A 234 -1.82 -9.40 9.54
N ILE A 235 -2.20 -8.16 9.20
CA ILE A 235 -1.91 -6.96 9.97
C ILE A 235 -3.18 -6.18 10.28
N GLU A 236 -3.15 -5.46 11.39
CA GLU A 236 -4.06 -4.37 11.70
C GLU A 236 -3.39 -3.09 11.19
N SER A 237 -4.03 -2.46 10.21
CA SER A 237 -3.49 -1.24 9.62
C SER A 237 -3.48 -0.11 10.65
N THR A 238 -2.64 0.87 10.39
CA THR A 238 -2.21 1.92 11.30
C THR A 238 -3.28 2.46 12.24
N HIS A 239 -3.13 2.22 13.54
CA HIS A 239 -4.04 2.72 14.57
C HIS A 239 -3.38 3.65 15.58
N GLY A 240 -4.14 4.69 15.92
CA GLY A 240 -3.78 5.69 16.90
C GLY A 240 -2.63 6.59 16.42
N SER A 241 -2.47 7.73 17.09
CA SER A 241 -1.27 8.54 16.95
C SER A 241 -1.01 9.27 18.26
N THR A 242 0.23 9.63 18.49
CA THR A 242 0.64 10.47 19.62
C THR A 242 0.81 11.90 19.14
N TYR A 243 0.18 12.83 19.85
CA TYR A 243 0.39 14.25 19.65
C TYR A 243 1.68 14.73 20.36
N ASP A 244 2.66 15.22 19.61
CA ASP A 244 3.88 15.87 20.10
C ASP A 244 4.32 16.95 19.11
N THR A 245 4.54 18.16 19.61
CA THR A 245 5.05 19.28 18.83
C THR A 245 6.57 19.24 18.64
N ALA A 246 7.23 18.12 18.95
CA ALA A 246 8.68 18.00 19.03
C ALA A 246 9.30 19.09 19.90
N GLY A 247 8.59 19.45 20.98
CA GLY A 247 8.94 20.52 21.91
C GLY A 247 8.93 21.94 21.34
N LEU A 248 8.30 22.18 20.18
CA LEU A 248 8.02 23.51 19.67
C LEU A 248 6.72 24.08 20.24
N HIS A 249 6.71 25.39 20.49
CA HIS A 249 5.57 26.09 21.05
C HIS A 249 4.81 26.87 19.95
N ARG A 250 3.51 26.58 19.76
CA ARG A 250 2.67 27.18 18.70
C ARG A 250 2.73 28.72 18.60
N SER A 251 2.88 29.43 19.72
CA SER A 251 2.92 30.90 19.71
C SER A 251 4.30 31.53 19.55
N ARG A 252 5.40 30.76 19.62
CA ARG A 252 6.77 31.28 19.63
C ARG A 252 7.64 30.69 18.54
N ASP A 253 7.35 29.45 18.15
CA ASP A 253 8.14 28.67 17.22
C ASP A 253 7.42 28.60 15.88
N PRO A 254 7.91 29.34 14.85
CA PRO A 254 7.28 29.36 13.53
C PRO A 254 7.25 27.98 12.86
N GLY A 255 8.12 27.05 13.26
CA GLY A 255 8.15 25.68 12.74
C GLY A 255 6.96 24.82 13.16
N THR A 256 6.17 25.22 14.16
CA THR A 256 5.07 24.38 14.71
C THR A 256 3.97 24.06 13.70
N GLY A 257 3.86 24.84 12.60
CA GLY A 257 2.92 24.57 11.50
C GLY A 257 3.54 23.93 10.27
N ALA A 258 4.83 23.60 10.29
CA ALA A 258 5.56 23.08 9.13
C ALA A 258 5.53 21.55 9.02
N PHE A 259 5.15 20.85 10.09
CA PHE A 259 5.10 19.39 10.15
C PHE A 259 3.87 18.94 10.97
N SER A 260 3.47 17.67 10.81
CA SER A 260 2.37 17.13 11.59
C SER A 260 2.80 16.88 13.04
N PRO A 261 2.02 17.32 14.04
CA PRO A 261 2.26 16.97 15.43
C PRO A 261 1.82 15.53 15.75
N TYR A 262 1.12 14.85 14.85
CA TYR A 262 0.64 13.48 15.05
C TYR A 262 1.60 12.48 14.43
N HIS A 263 2.12 11.59 15.26
CA HIS A 263 3.12 10.59 14.87
C HIS A 263 2.91 9.30 15.65
N SER A 264 3.82 8.35 15.50
CA SER A 264 3.75 7.08 16.24
C SER A 264 2.53 6.24 15.91
N ALA A 265 2.01 6.37 14.70
CA ALA A 265 0.90 5.54 14.27
C ALA A 265 1.44 4.14 13.93
N LEU A 266 0.87 3.09 14.54
CA LEU A 266 1.47 1.75 14.54
C LEU A 266 0.64 0.77 13.72
N THR A 267 1.33 -0.03 12.90
CA THR A 267 0.80 -1.25 12.30
C THR A 267 1.30 -2.45 13.09
N THR A 268 0.39 -3.34 13.47
CA THR A 268 0.68 -4.55 14.26
C THR A 268 0.25 -5.80 13.50
N ALA A 269 0.96 -6.90 13.69
CA ALA A 269 0.53 -8.20 13.17
C ALA A 269 -0.67 -8.73 13.99
N VAL A 270 -1.71 -9.22 13.32
CA VAL A 270 -2.87 -9.84 14.00
C VAL A 270 -2.73 -11.36 14.14
N THR A 271 -1.81 -11.96 13.37
CA THR A 271 -1.46 -13.38 13.42
C THR A 271 0.06 -13.54 13.41
N ASP A 272 0.54 -14.76 13.63
CA ASP A 272 1.94 -15.09 13.35
C ASP A 272 2.19 -15.06 11.84
N ILE A 273 3.20 -14.28 11.41
CA ILE A 273 3.55 -14.07 10.01
C ILE A 273 4.94 -14.63 9.73
N ALA A 274 5.04 -15.52 8.75
CA ALA A 274 6.32 -16.08 8.32
C ALA A 274 7.21 -15.05 7.61
N PRO A 275 8.56 -15.17 7.69
CA PRO A 275 9.45 -14.39 6.84
C PRO A 275 9.10 -14.60 5.36
N GLY A 276 9.12 -13.52 4.60
CA GLY A 276 8.81 -13.51 3.17
C GLY A 276 7.33 -13.35 2.84
N ALA A 277 6.43 -13.38 3.82
CA ALA A 277 4.99 -13.20 3.59
C ALA A 277 4.66 -11.74 3.26
N GLU A 278 3.75 -11.55 2.30
CA GLU A 278 3.11 -10.27 2.01
C GLU A 278 2.19 -9.88 3.17
N LEU A 279 2.14 -8.59 3.46
CA LEU A 279 1.31 -8.00 4.50
C LEU A 279 0.01 -7.50 3.87
N PHE A 280 -1.10 -7.92 4.45
CA PHE A 280 -2.45 -7.56 4.02
C PHE A 280 -3.21 -6.91 5.16
N ALA A 281 -3.80 -5.75 4.88
CA ALA A 281 -4.74 -5.10 5.78
C ALA A 281 -6.19 -5.48 5.41
N SER A 282 -7.11 -5.24 6.33
CA SER A 282 -8.53 -5.21 6.02
C SER A 282 -8.95 -3.76 5.81
N TYR A 283 -9.36 -3.41 4.59
CA TYR A 283 -9.88 -2.08 4.27
C TYR A 283 -11.40 -1.96 4.50
N GLY A 284 -12.05 -3.08 4.82
CA GLY A 284 -13.51 -3.18 4.88
C GLY A 284 -14.17 -3.29 3.50
N ASP A 285 -15.40 -3.80 3.50
CA ASP A 285 -16.15 -4.16 2.29
C ASP A 285 -16.42 -2.98 1.36
N TYR A 286 -16.50 -1.77 1.91
CA TYR A 286 -16.85 -0.56 1.17
C TYR A 286 -15.68 0.06 0.40
N TRP A 287 -14.44 -0.32 0.73
CA TRP A 287 -13.26 0.36 0.21
C TRP A 287 -12.69 -0.27 -1.04
N VAL A 288 -12.86 -1.57 -1.25
CA VAL A 288 -12.27 -2.30 -2.40
C VAL A 288 -12.94 -1.83 -3.70
N PRO A 289 -12.29 -0.97 -4.51
CA PRO A 289 -12.90 -0.53 -5.74
C PRO A 289 -12.83 -1.68 -6.75
N SER A 290 -13.84 -1.81 -7.61
CA SER A 290 -13.78 -2.75 -8.72
C SER A 290 -12.72 -2.28 -9.73
N ILE A 291 -11.48 -2.72 -9.57
CA ILE A 291 -10.40 -2.48 -10.53
C ILE A 291 -10.39 -3.64 -11.53
N PRO A 292 -10.59 -3.39 -12.85
CA PRO A 292 -10.50 -4.45 -13.85
C PRO A 292 -9.14 -5.16 -13.81
N GLY A 293 -9.16 -6.50 -13.86
CA GLY A 293 -7.94 -7.32 -13.89
C GLY A 293 -7.33 -7.62 -12.50
N VAL A 294 -7.68 -6.85 -11.48
CA VAL A 294 -7.21 -7.06 -10.11
C VAL A 294 -8.01 -8.16 -9.44
N GLN A 295 -7.32 -8.97 -8.63
CA GLN A 295 -7.94 -9.97 -7.77
C GLN A 295 -8.86 -9.29 -6.74
N VAL A 296 -10.17 -9.56 -6.82
CA VAL A 296 -11.17 -9.00 -5.90
C VAL A 296 -11.43 -9.97 -4.76
N THR A 297 -10.88 -9.67 -3.59
CA THR A 297 -10.83 -10.56 -2.42
C THR A 297 -11.93 -10.26 -1.39
N LEU A 298 -13.13 -9.92 -1.88
CA LEU A 298 -14.32 -9.83 -1.02
C LEU A 298 -14.77 -11.24 -0.62
N ASP A 299 -15.26 -11.41 0.62
CA ASP A 299 -15.71 -12.71 1.12
C ASP A 299 -16.77 -13.34 0.22
N GLU A 300 -17.78 -12.58 -0.18
CA GLU A 300 -18.84 -13.06 -1.09
C GLU A 300 -18.26 -13.54 -2.43
N VAL A 301 -17.24 -12.85 -2.95
CA VAL A 301 -16.61 -13.20 -4.23
C VAL A 301 -15.75 -14.46 -4.08
N LEU A 302 -15.01 -14.58 -2.98
CA LEU A 302 -14.22 -15.78 -2.67
C LEU A 302 -15.12 -16.99 -2.44
N ASP A 303 -16.29 -16.82 -1.81
CA ASP A 303 -17.25 -17.90 -1.60
C ASP A 303 -17.88 -18.36 -2.91
N VAL A 304 -18.22 -17.43 -3.83
CA VAL A 304 -18.64 -17.78 -5.20
C VAL A 304 -17.52 -18.47 -5.97
N THR A 305 -16.27 -18.06 -5.76
CA THR A 305 -15.10 -18.72 -6.37
C THR A 305 -14.96 -20.16 -5.88
N GLU A 306 -15.12 -20.38 -4.58
CA GLU A 306 -15.06 -21.70 -3.96
C GLU A 306 -16.21 -22.59 -4.43
N ASP A 307 -17.43 -22.06 -4.50
CA ASP A 307 -18.60 -22.76 -5.03
C ASP A 307 -18.37 -23.21 -6.48
N PHE A 308 -17.86 -22.32 -7.32
CA PHE A 308 -17.49 -22.64 -8.70
C PHE A 308 -16.42 -23.74 -8.77
N LEU A 309 -15.37 -23.67 -7.95
CA LEU A 309 -14.31 -24.69 -7.94
C LEU A 309 -14.86 -26.05 -7.52
N GLN A 310 -15.63 -26.11 -6.43
CA GLN A 310 -16.09 -27.36 -5.82
C GLN A 310 -17.29 -27.98 -6.55
N ASN A 311 -18.29 -27.17 -6.88
CA ASN A 311 -19.61 -27.65 -7.31
C ASN A 311 -19.81 -27.54 -8.83
N ASP A 312 -19.09 -26.65 -9.53
CA ASP A 312 -19.19 -26.56 -10.98
C ASP A 312 -18.03 -27.29 -11.67
N LEU A 313 -16.81 -26.79 -11.49
CA LEU A 313 -15.65 -27.27 -12.23
C LEU A 313 -15.23 -28.67 -11.81
N TYR A 314 -15.10 -28.92 -10.50
CA TYR A 314 -14.71 -30.23 -10.01
C TYR A 314 -15.79 -31.29 -10.25
N GLU A 315 -17.08 -30.98 -10.04
CA GLU A 315 -18.17 -31.91 -10.35
C GLU A 315 -18.22 -32.25 -11.86
N PHE A 316 -18.01 -31.26 -12.73
CA PHE A 316 -17.87 -31.48 -14.16
C PHE A 316 -16.71 -32.44 -14.48
N VAL A 317 -15.53 -32.21 -13.89
CA VAL A 317 -14.35 -33.08 -14.08
C VAL A 317 -14.61 -34.49 -13.58
N GLN A 318 -15.25 -34.66 -12.41
CA GLN A 318 -15.55 -35.96 -11.83
C GLN A 318 -16.62 -36.73 -12.61
N SER A 319 -17.67 -36.05 -13.08
CA SER A 319 -18.73 -36.67 -13.88
C SER A 319 -18.27 -37.13 -15.27
N HIS A 320 -17.15 -36.58 -15.76
CA HIS A 320 -16.53 -36.95 -17.04
C HIS A 320 -15.21 -37.71 -16.89
N ARG A 321 -14.86 -38.17 -15.69
CA ARG A 321 -13.57 -38.85 -15.43
C ARG A 321 -13.36 -40.14 -16.25
N ASP A 322 -14.46 -40.84 -16.55
CA ASP A 322 -14.45 -42.11 -17.29
C ASP A 322 -14.55 -41.87 -18.81
N ALA A 323 -14.67 -40.62 -19.25
CA ALA A 323 -14.61 -40.28 -20.66
C ALA A 323 -13.15 -40.28 -21.10
N ASP A 324 -12.80 -41.10 -22.09
CA ASP A 324 -11.47 -41.18 -22.71
C ASP A 324 -10.93 -39.81 -23.19
N ALA A 325 -11.82 -38.81 -23.32
CA ALA A 325 -11.50 -37.46 -23.75
C ALA A 325 -10.91 -36.55 -22.66
N LEU A 326 -11.08 -36.86 -21.36
CA LEU A 326 -10.63 -35.96 -20.27
C LEU A 326 -9.21 -36.32 -19.78
N THR A 327 -8.25 -36.23 -20.69
CA THR A 327 -6.83 -36.45 -20.36
C THR A 327 -6.30 -35.37 -19.40
N PRO A 328 -5.19 -35.60 -18.68
CA PRO A 328 -4.58 -34.57 -17.83
C PRO A 328 -4.32 -33.25 -18.58
N ASP A 329 -3.84 -33.32 -19.82
CA ASP A 329 -3.61 -32.13 -20.66
C ASP A 329 -4.89 -31.37 -20.98
N VAL A 330 -6.01 -32.08 -21.18
CA VAL A 330 -7.32 -31.45 -21.41
C VAL A 330 -7.85 -30.78 -20.15
N LYS A 331 -7.66 -31.40 -18.97
CA LYS A 331 -8.01 -30.76 -17.68
C LYS A 331 -7.21 -29.49 -17.44
N GLU A 332 -5.91 -29.54 -17.69
CA GLU A 332 -5.02 -28.38 -17.57
C GLU A 332 -5.43 -27.26 -18.55
N ALA A 333 -5.69 -27.61 -19.81
CA ALA A 333 -6.15 -26.65 -20.81
C ALA A 333 -7.53 -26.04 -20.48
N LEU A 334 -8.45 -26.84 -19.92
CA LEU A 334 -9.74 -26.36 -19.45
C LEU A 334 -9.58 -25.38 -18.29
N PHE A 335 -8.77 -25.72 -17.28
CA PHE A 335 -8.50 -24.83 -16.16
C PHE A 335 -7.84 -23.52 -16.63
N ALA A 336 -6.84 -23.63 -17.52
CA ALA A 336 -6.20 -22.47 -18.15
C ALA A 336 -7.19 -21.56 -18.88
N PHE A 337 -8.11 -22.15 -19.65
CA PHE A 337 -9.15 -21.40 -20.34
C PHE A 337 -10.07 -20.64 -19.37
N VAL A 338 -10.41 -21.23 -18.22
CA VAL A 338 -11.27 -20.59 -17.22
C VAL A 338 -10.57 -19.41 -16.54
N LYS A 339 -9.30 -19.58 -16.10
CA LYS A 339 -8.55 -18.49 -15.43
C LYS A 339 -8.20 -17.32 -16.35
N ASP A 340 -8.03 -17.59 -17.63
CA ASP A 340 -7.62 -16.62 -18.65
C ASP A 340 -8.81 -16.20 -19.53
N PHE A 341 -10.04 -16.44 -19.05
CA PHE A 341 -11.24 -16.10 -19.80
C PHE A 341 -11.31 -14.57 -20.02
N PRO A 342 -11.49 -14.09 -21.27
CA PRO A 342 -11.28 -12.69 -21.61
C PRO A 342 -12.38 -11.74 -21.12
N LEU A 343 -13.43 -12.28 -20.48
CA LEU A 343 -14.48 -11.46 -19.87
C LEU A 343 -14.17 -11.27 -18.38
N PRO A 344 -14.13 -10.02 -17.89
CA PRO A 344 -13.89 -9.76 -16.48
C PRO A 344 -14.97 -10.44 -15.65
N ASN A 345 -14.54 -11.39 -14.83
CA ASN A 345 -15.37 -12.12 -13.89
C ASN A 345 -14.65 -12.08 -12.54
N GLN A 346 -15.25 -11.39 -11.57
CA GLN A 346 -14.65 -11.17 -10.25
C GLN A 346 -14.29 -12.49 -9.56
N PRO A 347 -15.18 -13.50 -9.49
CA PRO A 347 -14.81 -14.84 -9.00
C PRO A 347 -13.58 -15.43 -9.70
N PHE A 348 -13.50 -15.36 -11.03
CA PHE A 348 -12.37 -15.95 -11.76
C PHE A 348 -11.04 -15.23 -11.52
N SER A 349 -11.07 -13.98 -11.06
CA SER A 349 -9.87 -13.26 -10.64
C SER A 349 -9.17 -13.91 -9.44
N ASN A 350 -9.91 -14.69 -8.63
CA ASN A 350 -9.39 -15.38 -7.45
C ASN A 350 -8.92 -16.82 -7.73
N LEU A 351 -8.97 -17.27 -8.98
CA LEU A 351 -8.50 -18.62 -9.32
C LEU A 351 -6.96 -18.69 -9.24
N PRO A 352 -6.39 -19.79 -8.76
CA PRO A 352 -4.93 -19.98 -8.70
C PRO A 352 -4.29 -19.87 -10.09
N ARG A 353 -3.59 -18.77 -10.38
CA ARG A 353 -3.06 -18.50 -11.73
C ARG A 353 -1.82 -19.32 -12.10
N ASN A 354 -0.97 -19.61 -11.11
CA ASN A 354 0.34 -20.25 -11.27
C ASN A 354 0.40 -21.64 -10.65
N VAL A 355 -0.76 -22.31 -10.52
CA VAL A 355 -0.87 -23.64 -9.93
C VAL A 355 -1.40 -24.60 -10.97
N PRO A 356 -0.74 -25.75 -11.21
CA PRO A 356 -1.26 -26.80 -12.07
C PRO A 356 -2.62 -27.30 -11.57
N TRP A 357 -3.51 -27.66 -12.50
CA TRP A 357 -4.84 -28.17 -12.14
C TRP A 357 -4.75 -29.40 -11.21
N ALA A 358 -3.74 -30.25 -11.37
CA ALA A 358 -3.57 -31.44 -10.52
C ALA A 358 -3.42 -31.11 -9.03
N ASP A 359 -2.81 -29.96 -8.71
CA ASP A 359 -2.66 -29.50 -7.32
C ASP A 359 -3.96 -28.89 -6.80
N VAL A 360 -4.68 -28.14 -7.65
CA VAL A 360 -6.01 -27.62 -7.33
C VAL A 360 -7.02 -28.76 -7.10
N GLU A 361 -7.04 -29.76 -7.98
CA GLU A 361 -7.88 -30.95 -7.89
C GLU A 361 -7.62 -31.72 -6.59
N ARG A 362 -6.35 -31.85 -6.19
CA ARG A 362 -5.97 -32.47 -4.91
C ARG A 362 -6.48 -31.66 -3.71
N ALA A 363 -6.29 -30.34 -3.72
CA ALA A 363 -6.76 -29.46 -2.65
C ALA A 363 -8.29 -29.51 -2.51
N ILE A 364 -9.03 -29.49 -3.62
CA ILE A 364 -10.50 -29.65 -3.63
C ILE A 364 -10.91 -31.00 -3.01
N HIS A 365 -10.23 -32.08 -3.41
CA HIS A 365 -10.51 -33.41 -2.87
C HIS A 365 -10.27 -33.45 -1.35
N GLU A 366 -9.15 -32.91 -0.86
CA GLU A 366 -8.82 -32.84 0.57
C GLU A 366 -9.87 -32.02 1.34
N ALA A 367 -10.21 -30.81 0.86
CA ALA A 367 -11.24 -29.95 1.46
C ALA A 367 -12.62 -30.65 1.54
N GLY A 368 -13.02 -31.35 0.48
CA GLY A 368 -14.29 -32.07 0.42
C GLY A 368 -14.39 -33.25 1.40
N THR A 369 -13.26 -33.89 1.74
CA THR A 369 -13.25 -34.96 2.76
C THR A 369 -13.47 -34.43 4.18
N HIS A 370 -13.01 -33.22 4.48
CA HIS A 370 -13.18 -32.60 5.80
C HIS A 370 -14.64 -32.15 6.05
N ARG A 371 -15.34 -31.64 5.02
CA ARG A 371 -16.72 -31.12 5.15
C ARG A 371 -17.74 -32.20 5.54
N LYS A 372 -17.50 -33.47 5.19
CA LYS A 372 -18.42 -34.57 5.53
C LYS A 372 -18.41 -34.95 7.02
N HIS A 373 -17.44 -34.45 7.80
CA HIS A 373 -17.25 -34.87 9.18
C HIS A 373 -17.63 -33.82 10.23
N THR A 374 -17.84 -32.56 9.82
CA THR A 374 -18.25 -31.46 10.71
C THR A 374 -19.78 -31.39 10.80
N ASP A 375 -20.27 -31.76 11.97
CA ASP A 375 -21.68 -31.81 12.36
C ASP A 375 -22.36 -30.43 12.20
N THR A 376 -23.61 -30.43 11.75
CA THR A 376 -24.45 -29.29 11.31
C THR A 376 -24.82 -28.22 12.36
N THR A 377 -24.06 -28.07 13.45
CA THR A 377 -24.54 -27.34 14.64
C THR A 377 -23.78 -26.08 15.06
N THR A 378 -22.75 -25.62 14.33
CA THR A 378 -22.14 -24.31 14.61
C THR A 378 -21.70 -23.59 13.33
N ASP A 379 -22.40 -22.50 13.00
CA ASP A 379 -22.26 -21.64 11.80
C ASP A 379 -20.92 -20.87 11.68
N ASN A 380 -19.86 -21.29 12.38
CA ASN A 380 -18.52 -20.75 12.20
C ASN A 380 -17.68 -21.79 11.48
N VAL A 381 -18.01 -22.07 10.21
CA VAL A 381 -17.11 -22.81 9.32
C VAL A 381 -15.90 -21.91 9.12
N SER A 382 -14.86 -22.17 9.90
CA SER A 382 -13.56 -21.53 9.80
C SER A 382 -13.11 -21.53 8.34
N GLY A 383 -12.78 -20.36 7.78
CA GLY A 383 -12.28 -20.17 6.41
C GLY A 383 -10.97 -20.90 6.08
N GLU A 384 -10.52 -21.84 6.92
CA GLU A 384 -9.33 -22.67 6.74
C GLU A 384 -9.47 -23.72 5.63
N SER A 385 -10.68 -24.07 5.19
CA SER A 385 -10.89 -25.13 4.18
C SER A 385 -11.14 -24.64 2.75
N SER A 386 -10.99 -23.34 2.48
CA SER A 386 -11.18 -22.81 1.12
C SER A 386 -9.92 -23.01 0.28
N VAL A 387 -10.08 -23.66 -0.87
CA VAL A 387 -9.01 -23.94 -1.82
C VAL A 387 -8.45 -22.64 -2.39
N ALA A 388 -9.31 -21.69 -2.76
CA ALA A 388 -8.86 -20.40 -3.28
C ALA A 388 -8.02 -19.64 -2.23
N ARG A 389 -8.53 -19.54 -1.00
CA ARG A 389 -7.84 -18.86 0.11
C ARG A 389 -6.50 -19.53 0.44
N GLN A 390 -6.45 -20.86 0.45
CA GLN A 390 -5.21 -21.60 0.65
C GLN A 390 -4.13 -21.19 -0.36
N PHE A 391 -4.43 -21.23 -1.65
CA PHE A 391 -3.43 -20.90 -2.67
C PHE A 391 -3.01 -19.44 -2.63
N ILE A 392 -3.92 -18.51 -2.29
CA ILE A 392 -3.55 -17.10 -2.12
C ILE A 392 -2.56 -16.93 -0.96
N ARG A 393 -2.78 -17.62 0.18
CA ARG A 393 -1.83 -17.60 1.32
C ARG A 393 -0.49 -18.21 0.99
N GLU A 394 -0.47 -19.32 0.26
CA GLU A 394 0.78 -19.97 -0.14
C GLU A 394 1.56 -19.11 -1.14
N GLN A 395 0.86 -18.49 -2.09
CA GLN A 395 1.47 -17.63 -3.11
C GLN A 395 1.92 -16.28 -2.58
N SER A 396 1.36 -15.80 -1.47
CA SER A 396 1.74 -14.53 -0.85
C SER A 396 3.09 -14.56 -0.14
N ILE A 397 3.73 -15.74 -0.05
CA ILE A 397 5.04 -15.90 0.56
C ILE A 397 6.10 -15.96 -0.54
N ARG A 398 7.09 -15.07 -0.45
CA ARG A 398 8.27 -15.02 -1.32
C ARG A 398 9.50 -15.52 -0.58
N ASP A 399 10.39 -16.21 -1.30
CA ASP A 399 11.71 -16.52 -0.76
C ASP A 399 12.48 -15.24 -0.41
N LEU A 400 13.18 -15.23 0.73
CA LEU A 400 13.97 -14.06 1.13
C LEU A 400 15.06 -13.72 0.09
N ALA A 401 15.64 -14.73 -0.55
CA ALA A 401 16.61 -14.52 -1.63
C ALA A 401 15.98 -13.82 -2.85
N TRP A 402 14.69 -14.09 -3.13
CA TRP A 402 13.95 -13.41 -4.18
C TRP A 402 13.68 -11.95 -3.80
N LEU A 403 13.27 -11.70 -2.55
CA LEU A 403 13.06 -10.34 -2.03
C LEU A 403 14.34 -9.51 -1.98
N ASP A 404 15.48 -10.13 -1.69
CA ASP A 404 16.80 -9.47 -1.77
C ASP A 404 17.14 -9.00 -3.19
N GLU A 405 16.72 -9.77 -4.20
CA GLU A 405 17.03 -9.50 -5.61
C GLU A 405 16.03 -8.53 -6.25
N HIS A 406 14.75 -8.65 -5.90
CA HIS A 406 13.64 -7.95 -6.57
C HIS A 406 12.97 -6.87 -5.71
N GLY A 407 13.18 -6.91 -4.39
CA GLY A 407 12.57 -6.00 -3.43
C GLY A 407 13.46 -4.82 -3.06
N TYR A 408 12.81 -3.80 -2.49
CA TYR A 408 13.46 -2.61 -1.95
C TYR A 408 13.29 -2.55 -0.44
N CYS A 409 14.41 -2.47 0.28
CA CYS A 409 14.45 -2.34 1.74
C CYS A 409 13.72 -1.07 2.22
N GLN A 410 12.78 -1.22 3.15
CA GLN A 410 11.97 -0.10 3.68
C GLN A 410 12.38 0.36 5.09
N ASP A 411 13.35 -0.28 5.72
CA ASP A 411 13.68 -0.07 7.15
C ASP A 411 15.03 0.62 7.39
N HIS A 412 15.61 1.21 6.34
CA HIS A 412 16.85 1.99 6.40
C HIS A 412 16.71 3.27 7.23
N LEU A 413 15.50 3.78 7.36
CA LEU A 413 15.17 5.01 8.07
C LEU A 413 14.23 4.73 9.22
N ARG A 414 14.39 5.50 10.29
CA ARG A 414 13.45 5.58 11.42
C ARG A 414 13.10 7.03 11.70
N PRO A 415 11.90 7.32 12.20
CA PRO A 415 11.56 8.65 12.64
C PRO A 415 12.34 9.00 13.92
N GLY A 416 12.60 10.28 14.12
CA GLY A 416 13.19 10.80 15.37
C GLY A 416 12.99 12.30 15.50
N ARG A 417 13.32 12.86 16.66
CA ARG A 417 13.31 14.31 16.85
C ARG A 417 14.56 14.93 16.22
N SER A 418 14.38 15.95 15.38
CA SER A 418 15.49 16.66 14.75
C SER A 418 16.27 17.47 15.79
N THR A 419 17.59 17.54 15.64
CA THR A 419 18.44 18.42 16.43
C THR A 419 18.52 19.83 15.83
N LEU A 420 17.99 20.04 14.63
CA LEU A 420 17.94 21.34 13.99
C LEU A 420 16.80 22.17 14.59
N PRO A 421 17.05 23.45 14.94
CA PRO A 421 15.99 24.33 15.43
C PRO A 421 14.84 24.43 14.43
N GLN A 422 13.60 24.43 14.93
CA GLN A 422 12.36 24.56 14.13
C GLN A 422 12.04 23.41 13.17
N ALA A 423 12.90 22.39 13.04
CA ALA A 423 12.70 21.30 12.09
C ALA A 423 11.72 20.22 12.58
N GLY A 424 11.39 20.19 13.87
CA GLY A 424 10.47 19.20 14.43
C GLY A 424 11.06 17.79 14.45
N ARG A 425 10.56 16.91 13.59
CA ARG A 425 11.00 15.51 13.45
C ARG A 425 11.79 15.31 12.15
N GLY A 426 12.56 14.22 12.12
CA GLY A 426 13.62 13.93 11.17
C GLY A 426 13.59 12.46 10.74
N ALA A 427 14.15 12.16 9.57
CA ALA A 427 14.58 10.81 9.19
C ALA A 427 15.99 10.50 9.73
N PHE A 428 16.17 9.34 10.35
CA PHE A 428 17.46 8.89 10.88
C PHE A 428 17.80 7.51 10.33
N ALA A 429 19.04 7.33 9.88
CA ALA A 429 19.49 6.01 9.47
C ALA A 429 19.46 5.02 10.64
N THR A 430 18.94 3.83 10.41
CA THR A 430 18.91 2.71 11.37
C THR A 430 20.21 1.91 11.35
N ARG A 431 20.98 2.06 10.27
CA ARG A 431 22.18 1.31 9.92
C ARG A 431 23.13 2.20 9.11
N ASN A 432 24.36 1.74 8.90
CA ASN A 432 25.30 2.42 8.01
C ASN A 432 24.85 2.24 6.55
N LEU A 433 24.73 3.33 5.80
CA LEU A 433 24.35 3.34 4.39
C LEU A 433 25.55 3.85 3.57
N PRO A 434 26.30 2.96 2.90
CA PRO A 434 27.40 3.36 2.01
C PRO A 434 26.96 4.35 0.93
N ALA A 435 27.91 5.13 0.42
CA ALA A 435 27.64 6.01 -0.71
C ALA A 435 27.14 5.21 -1.92
N GLY A 436 26.06 5.67 -2.53
CA GLY A 436 25.38 4.98 -3.62
C GLY A 436 24.29 3.99 -3.18
N SER A 437 24.13 3.74 -1.88
CA SER A 437 23.00 2.96 -1.37
C SER A 437 21.68 3.71 -1.55
N VAL A 438 20.64 2.95 -1.89
CA VAL A 438 19.26 3.45 -1.87
C VAL A 438 18.84 3.64 -0.41
N VAL A 439 18.48 4.86 -0.04
CA VAL A 439 18.12 5.21 1.34
C VAL A 439 16.70 4.80 1.69
N GLY A 440 15.81 4.76 0.70
CA GLY A 440 14.44 4.32 0.85
C GLY A 440 13.72 4.41 -0.50
N TYR A 441 12.56 3.79 -0.58
CA TYR A 441 11.70 3.83 -1.75
C TYR A 441 10.36 4.43 -1.35
N ALA A 442 9.86 5.38 -2.14
CA ALA A 442 8.65 6.11 -1.84
C ALA A 442 7.77 6.11 -3.10
N PRO A 443 6.77 5.22 -3.20
CA PRO A 443 5.85 5.27 -4.32
C PRO A 443 5.02 6.55 -4.23
N LEU A 444 4.63 7.10 -5.38
CA LEU A 444 4.07 8.45 -5.50
C LEU A 444 2.64 8.42 -6.04
N ILE A 445 1.73 9.11 -5.36
CA ILE A 445 0.44 9.50 -5.90
C ILE A 445 0.67 10.71 -6.80
N HIS A 446 0.22 10.60 -8.03
CA HIS A 446 0.25 11.71 -8.97
C HIS A 446 -1.05 12.52 -8.86
N ILE A 447 -0.96 13.77 -8.39
CA ILE A 447 -2.06 14.73 -8.41
C ILE A 447 -1.78 15.74 -9.53
N GLY A 448 -2.52 15.61 -10.63
CA GLY A 448 -2.19 16.16 -11.94
C GLY A 448 -2.45 17.65 -12.16
N LEU A 449 -3.29 17.97 -13.14
CA LEU A 449 -3.54 19.32 -13.64
C LEU A 449 -4.08 20.28 -12.55
N HIS A 450 -4.76 19.72 -11.55
CA HIS A 450 -5.43 20.49 -10.49
C HIS A 450 -4.87 20.22 -9.09
N GLY A 451 -3.62 19.76 -8.98
CA GLY A 451 -3.07 19.35 -7.68
C GLY A 451 -3.09 20.45 -6.61
N ARG A 452 -2.89 21.72 -6.99
CA ARG A 452 -2.95 22.84 -6.06
C ARG A 452 -4.36 23.11 -5.58
N GLU A 453 -5.33 22.99 -6.45
CA GLU A 453 -6.73 23.15 -6.15
C GLU A 453 -7.21 22.02 -5.23
N VAL A 454 -6.79 20.78 -5.48
CA VAL A 454 -7.09 19.59 -4.64
C VAL A 454 -6.55 19.74 -3.22
N LEU A 455 -5.39 20.38 -3.04
CA LEU A 455 -4.78 20.63 -1.72
C LEU A 455 -5.08 22.03 -1.16
N ARG A 456 -5.97 22.81 -1.78
CA ARG A 456 -6.32 24.15 -1.29
C ARG A 456 -7.43 24.06 -0.25
N ILE A 457 -7.16 24.56 0.94
CA ILE A 457 -8.13 24.70 2.02
C ILE A 457 -8.75 26.10 1.96
N THR A 458 -10.08 26.18 1.99
CA THR A 458 -10.80 27.46 2.09
C THR A 458 -11.38 27.58 3.49
N TYR A 459 -10.93 28.58 4.24
CA TYR A 459 -11.45 28.85 5.57
C TYR A 459 -12.71 29.71 5.44
N PRO A 460 -13.81 29.35 6.13
CA PRO A 460 -14.95 30.24 6.23
C PRO A 460 -14.48 31.55 6.89
N PRO A 461 -15.02 32.71 6.48
CA PRO A 461 -14.74 33.97 7.15
C PRO A 461 -15.04 33.78 8.64
N SER A 462 -14.06 34.08 9.51
CA SER A 462 -14.25 33.81 10.93
C SER A 462 -15.29 34.79 11.49
N GLU A 463 -16.29 34.29 12.23
CA GLU A 463 -17.24 35.18 12.94
C GLU A 463 -16.55 36.12 13.94
N HIS A 464 -15.28 35.84 14.28
CA HIS A 464 -14.45 36.63 15.18
C HIS A 464 -13.50 37.62 14.49
N ASP A 465 -13.45 37.68 13.15
CA ASP A 465 -12.71 38.74 12.43
C ASP A 465 -13.37 40.12 12.55
N HIS A 466 -14.50 40.23 13.26
CA HIS A 466 -15.19 41.49 13.48
C HIS A 466 -14.51 42.46 14.46
N HIS A 467 -13.44 42.08 15.19
CA HIS A 467 -13.07 42.83 16.40
C HIS A 467 -11.60 43.21 16.63
N VAL A 468 -10.70 43.17 15.64
CA VAL A 468 -9.35 43.75 15.84
C VAL A 468 -8.94 44.64 14.67
N GLY A 469 -9.40 45.89 14.71
CA GLY A 469 -8.93 46.93 13.80
C GLY A 469 -9.84 48.16 13.74
N ASN A 470 -9.98 48.88 14.85
CA ASN A 470 -10.07 50.34 14.76
C ASN A 470 -8.75 50.79 14.11
N ASP A 471 -8.75 51.06 12.81
CA ASP A 471 -8.05 52.18 12.18
C ASP A 471 -8.20 52.08 10.65
N ASP A 472 -9.06 52.98 10.16
CA ASP A 472 -8.97 53.70 8.89
C ASP A 472 -9.06 52.94 7.54
N ASN A 473 -10.30 52.92 7.04
CA ASN A 473 -10.72 53.45 5.75
C ASN A 473 -10.42 52.73 4.42
N ASP A 474 -9.85 51.54 4.41
CA ASP A 474 -9.84 50.74 3.18
C ASP A 474 -11.10 49.88 3.11
N GLY A 475 -12.17 50.48 2.58
CA GLY A 475 -13.52 49.93 2.42
C GLY A 475 -13.64 48.74 1.46
N GLU A 476 -12.75 47.75 1.57
CA GLU A 476 -12.95 46.41 1.04
C GLU A 476 -13.63 45.58 2.12
N ASN A 477 -14.95 45.39 1.99
CA ASN A 477 -15.73 44.48 2.83
C ASN A 477 -15.00 43.13 2.92
N GLY A 478 -14.43 42.82 4.08
CA GLY A 478 -13.62 41.63 4.37
C GLY A 478 -14.41 40.33 4.38
N THR A 479 -15.10 40.02 3.27
CA THR A 479 -15.89 38.80 3.06
C THR A 479 -15.16 37.78 2.19
N THR A 480 -13.95 38.07 1.70
CA THR A 480 -13.20 37.12 0.88
C THR A 480 -12.69 35.96 1.74
N PRO A 481 -13.08 34.70 1.44
CA PRO A 481 -12.59 33.55 2.17
C PRO A 481 -11.07 33.47 2.12
N ARG A 482 -10.44 33.27 3.28
CA ARG A 482 -8.99 33.05 3.34
C ARG A 482 -8.71 31.66 2.75
N THR A 483 -7.79 31.57 1.81
CA THR A 483 -7.33 30.29 1.25
C THR A 483 -5.92 29.97 1.73
N SER A 484 -5.66 28.69 1.98
CA SER A 484 -4.32 28.16 2.28
C SER A 484 -4.14 26.78 1.64
N TYR A 485 -3.01 26.13 1.89
CA TYR A 485 -2.74 24.78 1.40
C TYR A 485 -2.71 23.78 2.56
N ASP A 486 -3.07 22.55 2.25
CA ASP A 486 -2.97 21.41 3.16
C ASP A 486 -1.51 21.15 3.55
N LEU A 487 -1.32 20.68 4.78
CA LEU A 487 -0.01 20.36 5.35
C LEU A 487 0.70 19.26 4.56
N VAL A 488 -0.06 18.38 3.90
CA VAL A 488 0.47 17.37 2.95
C VAL A 488 1.42 17.99 1.92
N LEU A 489 1.21 19.24 1.51
CA LEU A 489 2.09 19.88 0.52
C LEU A 489 3.56 19.98 0.99
N ASN A 490 3.81 20.07 2.30
CA ASN A 490 5.17 20.08 2.86
C ASN A 490 5.88 18.72 2.76
N TYR A 491 5.10 17.69 2.45
CA TYR A 491 5.48 16.29 2.39
C TYR A 491 5.51 15.79 0.93
N SER A 492 4.94 16.54 0.00
CA SER A 492 4.92 16.22 -1.43
C SER A 492 6.09 16.82 -2.21
N PHE A 493 6.43 16.21 -3.34
CA PHE A 493 7.34 16.78 -4.33
C PHE A 493 6.55 17.63 -5.32
N ALA A 494 6.88 18.92 -5.41
CA ALA A 494 6.31 19.83 -6.38
C ALA A 494 7.30 20.91 -6.78
N HIS A 495 7.16 21.41 -8.02
CA HIS A 495 7.86 22.62 -8.44
C HIS A 495 6.89 23.81 -8.47
N ARG A 496 7.36 25.01 -8.11
CA ARG A 496 6.52 26.21 -8.06
C ARG A 496 5.85 26.60 -9.40
N ASN A 497 6.37 26.11 -10.51
CA ASN A 497 5.81 26.33 -11.85
C ASN A 497 5.17 25.05 -12.44
N SER A 498 5.07 23.98 -11.65
CA SER A 498 4.39 22.74 -12.03
C SER A 498 2.98 22.75 -11.46
N THR A 499 2.03 22.24 -12.25
CA THR A 499 0.69 21.86 -11.78
C THR A 499 0.72 20.51 -11.07
N VAL A 500 1.65 19.64 -11.49
CA VAL A 500 1.84 18.30 -10.95
C VAL A 500 2.43 18.35 -9.54
N ILE A 501 1.77 17.64 -8.63
CA ILE A 501 2.20 17.34 -7.27
C ILE A 501 2.36 15.82 -7.16
N LEU A 502 3.50 15.37 -6.62
CA LEU A 502 3.77 13.96 -6.38
C LEU A 502 3.80 13.74 -4.86
N THR A 503 2.75 13.15 -4.31
CA THR A 503 2.66 12.90 -2.88
C THR A 503 3.10 11.46 -2.60
N PRO A 504 4.18 11.25 -1.83
CA PRO A 504 4.58 9.89 -1.48
C PRO A 504 3.55 9.26 -0.54
N TYR A 505 3.23 7.99 -0.78
CA TYR A 505 2.27 7.23 0.05
C TYR A 505 2.92 6.07 0.82
N GLY A 506 4.21 5.80 0.59
CA GLY A 506 5.02 4.93 1.44
C GLY A 506 5.58 5.63 2.67
N GLY A 507 6.61 5.03 3.30
CA GLY A 507 7.16 5.55 4.55
C GLY A 507 7.65 7.00 4.43
N MET A 508 7.05 7.90 5.23
CA MET A 508 7.38 9.31 5.23
C MET A 508 8.02 9.78 6.54
N TYR A 509 9.00 10.65 6.39
CA TYR A 509 9.70 11.29 7.49
C TYR A 509 9.82 12.78 7.12
N ASN A 510 9.63 13.68 8.10
CA ASN A 510 9.97 15.11 7.91
C ASN A 510 11.50 15.28 7.99
#